data_AF-A0A9W6TYV5-F1
#
_entry.id   AF-A0A9W6TYV5-F1
#
_cell.length_a   1.000
_cell.length_b   1.000
_cell.length_c   1.000
_cell.angle_alpha   90.00
_cell.angle_beta   90.00
_cell.angle_gamma   90.00
#
_symmetry.space_group_name_H-M   'P 1'
#
loop_
_entity.id
_entity.type
_entity.pdbx_description
1 polymer ?
#
loop_
_entity_poly.entity_id
_entity_poly.type
_entity_poly.pdbx_seq_one_letter_code
_entity_poly.pdbx_strand_id
1 'polypeptide(L)'
;MDFIFGLHRDVQGRTGIFVFVDRFSKMVHLGPVAAEVTADESAELFHDLVFRHHGLPESIVSDRDPRLTPAFWTRLFALLGTRLLMSTAAHPETDGPTERVNRVHEDVLRSNAT
;
A
#
# COMPACT_ATOMS: atom_id res chain seq x y z
N MET A 1 1.12 -2.43 2.32
CA MET A 1 0.94 -1.13 1.66
C MET A 1 1.79 -1.20 0.42
N ASP A 2 1.18 -1.04 -0.75
CA ASP A 2 1.89 -1.24 -2.01
C ASP A 2 1.24 -0.45 -3.14
N PHE A 3 2.01 -0.09 -4.17
CA PHE A 3 1.51 0.52 -5.39
C PHE A 3 1.50 -0.47 -6.55
N ILE A 4 0.38 -0.51 -7.27
CA ILE A 4 0.28 -1.22 -8.54
C ILE A 4 0.14 -0.17 -9.65
N PHE A 5 1.08 -0.17 -10.60
CA PHE A 5 1.06 0.71 -11.78
C PHE A 5 0.96 -0.08 -13.09
N GLY A 6 0.71 0.63 -14.18
CA GLY A 6 0.61 0.04 -15.52
C GLY A 6 -0.79 -0.49 -15.83
N LEU A 7 -1.80 0.00 -15.12
CA LEU A 7 -3.21 -0.29 -15.37
C LEU A 7 -3.75 0.62 -16.48
N HIS A 8 -4.89 0.23 -17.05
CA HIS A 8 -5.58 1.08 -18.02
C HIS A 8 -5.98 2.41 -17.38
N ARG A 9 -5.96 3.46 -18.21
CA ARG A 9 -6.30 4.80 -17.79
C ARG A 9 -7.79 4.87 -17.44
N ASP A 10 -8.10 5.27 -16.21
CA ASP A 10 -9.49 5.52 -15.81
C ASP A 10 -10.02 6.85 -16.39
N VAL A 11 -11.30 7.15 -16.11
CA VAL A 11 -11.96 8.39 -16.58
C VAL A 11 -11.30 9.67 -16.07
N GLN A 12 -10.51 9.61 -15.00
CA GLN A 12 -9.78 10.73 -14.40
C GLN A 12 -8.30 10.73 -14.79
N GLY A 13 -7.87 9.82 -15.66
CA GLY A 13 -6.49 9.75 -16.14
C GLY A 13 -5.54 8.95 -15.26
N ARG A 14 -6.01 8.28 -14.21
CA ARG A 14 -5.18 7.53 -13.26
C ARG A 14 -4.86 6.15 -13.83
N THR A 15 -3.65 5.67 -13.55
CA THR A 15 -3.09 4.43 -14.14
C THR A 15 -2.46 3.51 -13.08
N GLY A 16 -2.72 3.79 -11.81
CA GLY A 16 -2.29 2.95 -10.71
C GLY A 16 -3.32 2.88 -9.61
N ILE A 17 -3.08 1.96 -8.67
CA ILE A 17 -3.87 1.78 -7.45
C ILE A 17 -2.91 1.68 -6.27
N PHE A 18 -3.24 2.40 -5.21
CA PHE A 18 -2.62 2.27 -3.90
C PHE A 18 -3.41 1.24 -3.07
N VAL A 19 -2.72 0.20 -2.62
CA VAL A 19 -3.32 -0.97 -2.00
C VAL A 19 -2.95 -1.06 -0.52
N PHE A 20 -3.97 -1.19 0.32
CA PHE A 20 -3.82 -1.54 1.72
C PHE A 20 -4.54 -2.83 2.01
N VAL A 21 -3.84 -3.79 2.61
CA VAL A 21 -4.42 -5.05 3.07
C VAL A 21 -4.23 -5.13 4.57
N ASP A 22 -5.33 -5.24 5.31
CA ASP A 22 -5.27 -5.57 6.72
C ASP A 22 -4.87 -7.04 6.87
N ARG A 23 -3.76 -7.29 7.58
CA ARG A 23 -3.21 -8.64 7.74
C ARG A 23 -4.08 -9.51 8.67
N PHE A 24 -4.90 -8.91 9.53
CA PHE A 24 -5.81 -9.65 10.40
C PHE A 24 -7.10 -10.05 9.67
N SER A 25 -7.91 -9.08 9.24
CA SER A 25 -9.21 -9.34 8.61
C SER A 25 -9.14 -9.74 7.13
N LYS A 26 -8.00 -9.48 6.47
CA LYS A 26 -7.84 -9.55 5.00
C LYS A 26 -8.71 -8.54 4.23
N MET A 27 -9.22 -7.51 4.92
CA MET A 27 -9.90 -6.39 4.28
C MET A 27 -8.93 -5.64 3.38
N VAL A 28 -9.38 -5.32 2.17
CA VAL A 28 -8.60 -4.61 1.15
C VAL A 28 -9.20 -3.22 0.94
N HIS A 29 -8.37 -2.19 1.02
CA HIS A 29 -8.70 -0.83 0.60
C HIS A 29 -7.90 -0.47 -0.65
N LEU A 30 -8.59 0.08 -1.65
CA LEU A 30 -8.01 0.42 -2.95
C LEU A 30 -8.26 1.90 -3.23
N GLY A 31 -7.18 2.66 -3.42
CA GLY A 31 -7.22 4.06 -3.81
C GLY A 31 -6.63 4.24 -5.21
N PRO A 32 -7.41 4.67 -6.22
CA PRO A 32 -6.84 4.94 -7.54
C PRO A 32 -5.88 6.14 -7.52
N VAL A 33 -4.73 6.03 -8.20
CA VAL A 33 -3.65 7.02 -8.20
C VAL A 33 -3.09 7.29 -9.60
N ALA A 34 -2.61 8.53 -9.81
CA ALA A 34 -1.83 8.87 -11.00
C ALA A 34 -0.45 8.19 -10.98
N ALA A 35 0.20 8.05 -12.14
CA ALA A 35 1.54 7.44 -12.24
C ALA A 35 2.60 8.25 -11.46
N GLU A 36 2.40 9.56 -11.38
CA GLU A 36 3.24 10.54 -10.72
C GLU A 36 2.74 10.92 -9.32
N VAL A 37 1.96 10.05 -8.66
CA VAL A 37 1.42 10.31 -7.31
C VAL A 37 2.51 10.73 -6.33
N THR A 38 2.23 11.79 -5.59
CA THR A 38 3.14 12.40 -4.63
C THR A 38 3.01 11.75 -3.25
N ALA A 39 3.98 12.01 -2.37
CA ALA A 39 3.93 11.55 -0.98
C ALA A 39 2.74 12.15 -0.22
N ASP A 40 2.38 13.41 -0.50
CA ASP A 40 1.27 14.11 0.15
C ASP A 40 -0.09 13.52 -0.27
N GLU A 41 -0.31 13.29 -1.56
CA GLU A 41 -1.51 12.60 -2.06
C GLU A 41 -1.61 11.17 -1.50
N SER A 42 -0.47 10.49 -1.36
CA SER A 42 -0.41 9.17 -0.72
C SER A 42 -0.79 9.25 0.77
N ALA A 43 -0.44 10.34 1.45
CA ALA A 43 -0.80 10.58 2.84
C ALA A 43 -2.31 10.75 3.02
N GLU A 44 -2.92 11.56 2.15
CA GLU A 44 -4.37 11.79 2.13
C GLU A 44 -5.11 10.47 1.90
N LEU A 45 -4.66 9.66 0.94
CA LEU A 45 -5.24 8.34 0.70
C LEU A 45 -5.08 7.39 1.89
N PHE A 46 -3.91 7.35 2.54
CA PHE A 46 -3.72 6.56 3.76
C PHE A 46 -4.67 7.02 4.86
N HIS A 47 -4.81 8.33 5.04
CA HIS A 47 -5.73 8.89 6.02
C HIS A 47 -7.16 8.43 5.77
N ASP A 48 -7.66 8.63 4.55
CA ASP A 48 -9.06 8.43 4.20
C ASP A 48 -9.45 6.95 4.14
N LEU A 49 -8.56 6.10 3.64
CA LEU A 49 -8.82 4.68 3.42
C LEU A 49 -8.48 3.82 4.64
N VAL A 50 -7.47 4.20 5.42
CA VAL A 50 -7.00 3.37 6.54
C VAL A 50 -7.25 4.05 7.88
N PHE A 51 -6.62 5.20 8.13
CA PHE A 51 -6.61 5.82 9.45
C PHE A 51 -8.01 6.20 9.93
N ARG A 52 -8.83 6.78 9.05
CA ARG A 52 -10.22 7.16 9.35
C ARG A 52 -11.07 5.98 9.82
N HIS A 53 -10.79 4.78 9.32
CA HIS A 53 -11.59 3.59 9.56
C HIS A 53 -11.05 2.72 10.70
N HIS A 54 -9.73 2.63 10.84
CA HIS A 54 -9.08 1.65 11.71
C HIS A 54 -8.13 2.29 12.74
N GLY A 55 -7.89 3.59 12.64
CA GLY A 55 -6.84 4.26 13.41
C GLY A 55 -5.44 3.89 12.92
N LEU A 56 -4.44 4.11 13.80
CA LEU A 56 -3.05 3.78 13.48
C LEU A 56 -2.81 2.28 13.67
N PRO A 57 -2.26 1.59 12.67
CA PRO A 57 -1.88 0.18 12.83
C PRO A 57 -0.63 0.05 13.73
N GLU A 58 -0.49 -1.10 14.38
CA GLU A 58 0.72 -1.42 15.15
C GLU A 58 1.98 -1.51 14.27
N SER A 59 1.81 -1.95 13.03
CA SER A 59 2.89 -2.03 12.05
C SER A 59 2.36 -2.02 10.63
N ILE A 60 3.13 -1.43 9.72
CA ILE A 60 2.87 -1.38 8.28
C ILE A 60 4.00 -2.13 7.59
N VAL A 61 3.65 -3.07 6.71
CA VAL A 61 4.60 -3.68 5.78
C VAL A 61 4.46 -2.98 4.43
N SER A 62 5.56 -2.44 3.92
CA SER A 62 5.64 -1.78 2.63
C SER A 62 6.81 -2.32 1.83
N ASP A 63 6.72 -2.28 0.51
CA ASP A 63 7.89 -2.42 -0.34
C ASP A 63 8.79 -1.17 -0.25
N ARG A 64 9.92 -1.19 -0.96
CA ARG A 64 10.87 -0.07 -1.00
C ARG A 64 10.56 0.92 -2.13
N ASP A 65 9.28 1.15 -2.48
CA ASP A 65 8.95 2.18 -3.47
C ASP A 65 9.41 3.56 -2.93
N PRO A 66 10.24 4.31 -3.68
CA PRO A 66 10.69 5.64 -3.29
C PRO A 66 9.56 6.63 -2.99
N ARG A 67 8.37 6.43 -3.57
CA ARG A 67 7.16 7.21 -3.31
C ARG A 67 6.63 7.00 -1.89
N LEU A 68 6.85 5.79 -1.33
CA LEU A 68 6.49 5.40 0.02
C LEU A 68 7.61 5.64 1.04
N THR A 69 8.85 5.84 0.56
CA THR A 69 10.02 6.05 1.41
C THR A 69 10.73 7.41 1.27
N PRO A 70 10.02 8.52 1.52
CA PRO A 70 10.61 9.66 2.19
C PRO A 70 11.08 9.30 3.62
N ALA A 71 12.25 9.79 4.05
CA ALA A 71 12.70 9.71 5.45
C ALA A 71 11.65 10.26 6.45
N PHE A 72 10.77 11.13 5.96
CA PHE A 72 9.60 11.65 6.67
C PHE A 72 8.66 10.54 7.18
N TRP A 73 8.24 9.59 6.34
CA TRP A 73 7.26 8.56 6.72
C TRP A 73 7.80 7.62 7.79
N THR A 74 9.05 7.20 7.65
CA THR A 74 9.75 6.40 8.66
C THR A 74 9.77 7.14 10.01
N ARG A 75 10.09 8.44 9.99
CA ARG A 75 10.14 9.24 11.21
C ARG A 75 8.76 9.46 11.81
N LEU A 76 7.76 9.75 10.98
CA LEU A 76 6.38 9.99 11.40
C LEU A 76 5.81 8.76 12.10
N PHE A 77 5.86 7.59 11.47
CA PHE A 77 5.33 6.37 12.06
C PHE A 77 6.08 5.96 13.33
N ALA A 78 7.39 6.19 13.40
CA ALA A 78 8.16 5.97 14.63
C ALA A 78 7.68 6.87 15.78
N LEU A 79 7.34 8.14 15.52
CA LEU A 79 6.78 9.04 16.54
C LEU A 79 5.37 8.63 16.97
N LEU A 80 4.59 8.07 16.03
CA LEU A 80 3.22 7.62 16.26
C LEU A 80 3.14 6.20 16.87
N GLY A 81 4.27 5.54 17.11
CA GLY A 81 4.32 4.18 17.66
C GLY A 81 4.01 3.06 16.66
N THR A 82 3.90 3.38 15.37
CA THR A 82 3.69 2.40 14.29
C THR A 82 5.04 1.92 13.75
N ARG A 83 5.24 0.60 13.71
CA ARG A 83 6.45 0.00 13.13
C ARG A 83 6.35 -0.08 11.61
N LEU A 84 7.17 0.69 10.89
CA LEU A 84 7.28 0.57 9.44
C LEU A 84 8.32 -0.52 9.09
N LEU A 85 7.85 -1.62 8.51
CA LEU A 85 8.64 -2.77 8.11
C LEU A 85 8.78 -2.78 6.58
N MET A 86 10.01 -2.83 6.10
CA MET A 86 10.29 -2.91 4.66
C MET A 86 10.36 -4.37 4.24
N SER A 87 9.56 -4.78 3.26
CA SER A 87 9.74 -6.07 2.61
C SER A 87 11.07 -6.08 1.85
N THR A 88 11.73 -7.23 1.82
CA THR A 88 12.87 -7.44 0.92
C THR A 88 12.36 -8.25 -0.26
N ALA A 89 12.83 -7.94 -1.48
CA ALA A 89 12.44 -8.66 -2.69
C ALA A 89 12.79 -10.18 -2.68
N ALA A 90 13.39 -10.70 -1.59
CA ALA A 90 14.02 -12.00 -1.56
C ALA A 90 13.74 -12.89 -0.32
N HIS A 91 13.00 -12.47 0.72
CA HIS A 91 12.82 -13.31 1.92
C HIS A 91 11.39 -13.32 2.48
N PRO A 92 10.58 -14.35 2.15
CA PRO A 92 9.20 -14.55 2.61
C PRO A 92 9.13 -15.37 3.92
N GLU A 93 9.94 -15.06 4.93
CA GLU A 93 10.15 -15.99 6.06
C GLU A 93 9.27 -15.80 7.29
N THR A 94 8.21 -14.97 7.26
CA THR A 94 7.28 -14.97 8.42
C THR A 94 5.83 -14.58 8.14
N ASP A 95 5.49 -14.14 6.93
CA ASP A 95 4.11 -13.72 6.57
C ASP A 95 3.56 -14.48 5.35
N GLY A 96 4.08 -15.69 5.08
CA GLY A 96 3.80 -16.47 3.86
C GLY A 96 2.31 -16.68 3.48
N PRO A 97 1.36 -16.81 4.43
CA PRO A 97 -0.08 -16.80 4.09
C PRO A 97 -0.56 -15.42 3.63
N THR A 98 -0.16 -14.36 4.31
CA THR A 98 -0.52 -12.97 3.98
C THR A 98 0.10 -12.54 2.65
N GLU A 99 1.37 -12.89 2.40
CA GLU A 99 2.07 -12.60 1.14
C GLU A 99 1.43 -13.33 -0.05
N ARG A 100 0.99 -14.58 0.14
CA ARG A 100 0.25 -15.30 -0.92
C ARG A 100 -1.08 -14.63 -1.23
N VAL A 101 -1.80 -14.18 -0.21
CA VAL A 101 -3.07 -13.46 -0.37
C VAL A 101 -2.85 -12.13 -1.09
N ASN A 102 -1.85 -11.34 -0.66
CA ASN A 102 -1.51 -10.08 -1.32
C ASN A 102 -1.16 -10.28 -2.81
N ARG A 103 -0.34 -11.31 -3.12
CA ARG A 103 0.00 -11.64 -4.51
C ARG A 103 -1.21 -12.02 -5.35
N VAL A 104 -2.13 -12.82 -4.80
CA VAL A 104 -3.38 -13.16 -5.50
C VAL A 104 -4.22 -11.90 -5.76
N HIS A 105 -4.30 -10.98 -4.80
CA HIS A 105 -5.00 -9.70 -5.01
C HIS A 105 -4.33 -8.85 -6.10
N GLU A 106 -3.00 -8.74 -6.09
CA GLU A 106 -2.25 -8.04 -7.14
C GLU A 106 -2.47 -8.65 -8.53
N ASP A 107 -2.40 -9.99 -8.65
CA ASP A 107 -2.60 -10.71 -9.91
C ASP A 107 -4.04 -10.53 -10.44
N VAL A 108 -5.04 -10.57 -9.55
CA VAL A 108 -6.45 -10.30 -9.90
C VAL A 108 -6.62 -8.87 -10.39
N LEU A 109 -6.04 -7.88 -9.69
CA LEU A 109 -6.11 -6.48 -10.09
C LEU A 109 -5.43 -6.25 -11.45
N ARG A 110 -4.28 -6.89 -11.69
CA ARG A 110 -3.55 -6.78 -12.97
C ARG A 110 -4.29 -7.45 -14.13
N SER A 111 -5.02 -8.54 -13.89
CA SER A 111 -5.76 -9.27 -14.93
C SER A 111 -7.14 -8.70 -15.24
N ASN A 112 -7.78 -8.02 -14.29
CA ASN A 112 -9.15 -7.51 -14.43
C ASN A 112 -9.23 -6.00 -14.66
N ALA A 113 -8.16 -5.25 -14.44
CA ALA A 113 -8.06 -3.84 -14.84
C ALA A 113 -7.70 -3.68 -16.33
N THR A 114 -8.23 -4.58 -17.18
CA THR A 114 -8.05 -4.60 -18.64
C THR A 114 -9.11 -3.74 -19.32
#